data_AF-C8VZR5-F1
#
_entry.id   AF-C8VZR5-F1
#
_cell.length_a   1.000
_cell.length_b   1.000
_cell.length_c   1.000
_cell.angle_alpha   90.00
_cell.angle_beta   90.00
_cell.angle_gamma   90.00
#
_symmetry.space_group_name_H-M   'P 1'
#
loop_
_entity.id
_entity.type
_entity.pdbx_description
1 polymer ?
#
loop_
_entity_poly.entity_id
_entity_poly.type
_entity_poly.pdbx_seq_one_letter_code
_entity_poly.pdbx_strand_id
1 'polypeptide(L)'
;MLQEVEQFREDMLIRLYYIQLVMSLTPKGHGSLIDKSVKQAIIDLGDFLKNCSDQELDMKRDSINELLVNLYNNYKQYFKPKKGMKRIGLEFNELFKSNQDLYLIGIEYGWLDERLDFLIPLPENLPYHTKIGIGHHAYCINIEEEFLIRDAFFMLVNAEKIYKRMHLLASKYKTEDLDIDSDEERELFSNFNQTISTYSRLGLLSFYSFIEAFINSVGYDYALRNKNHLTDSEREILLGKKKGSYISLEYKIEKYQEIIRDDKKSIIKTLDMNQMKEPFLTLLTQIKGVRDSSVHYSPVKEKIWNKPDEWISKIKITSQLSVEAAIQFWNACYPQKELPEYLHKLNYEKHYSIAERRLSMISDS
;
A
#
# COMPACT_ATOMS: atom_id res chain seq x y z
N MET A 1 21.00 41.26 -21.14
CA MET A 1 22.04 40.24 -21.37
C MET A 1 22.29 39.37 -20.13
N LEU A 2 23.03 39.79 -19.09
CA LEU A 2 23.30 38.95 -17.89
C LEU A 2 22.01 38.41 -17.23
N GLN A 3 21.03 39.29 -17.00
CA GLN A 3 19.74 38.91 -16.40
C GLN A 3 18.89 37.97 -17.29
N GLU A 4 19.06 38.03 -18.61
CA GLU A 4 18.34 37.16 -19.57
C GLU A 4 18.96 35.78 -19.66
N VAL A 5 20.28 35.67 -19.48
CA VAL A 5 21.02 34.41 -19.48
C VAL A 5 20.75 33.64 -18.18
N GLU A 6 20.75 34.32 -17.03
CA GLU A 6 20.36 33.72 -15.75
C GLU A 6 18.91 33.23 -15.76
N GLN A 7 17.98 34.04 -16.28
CA GLN A 7 16.58 33.66 -16.39
C GLN A 7 16.38 32.46 -17.33
N PHE A 8 17.15 32.38 -18.42
CA PHE A 8 17.14 31.22 -19.30
C PHE A 8 17.69 29.97 -18.61
N ARG A 9 18.80 30.10 -17.86
CA ARG A 9 19.39 29.00 -17.08
C ARG A 9 18.39 28.40 -16.11
N GLU A 10 17.73 29.27 -15.34
CA GLU A 10 16.69 28.88 -14.38
C GLU A 10 15.52 28.17 -15.10
N ASP A 11 15.06 28.72 -16.23
CA ASP A 11 13.98 28.12 -17.01
C ASP A 11 14.32 26.70 -17.50
N MET A 12 15.54 26.50 -18.00
CA MET A 12 15.98 25.20 -18.50
C MET A 12 16.11 24.18 -17.37
N LEU A 13 16.62 24.58 -16.20
CA LEU A 13 16.70 23.71 -15.02
C LEU A 13 15.30 23.27 -14.57
N ILE A 14 14.36 24.20 -14.51
CA ILE A 14 12.97 23.91 -14.12
C ILE A 14 12.32 22.91 -15.10
N ARG A 15 12.52 23.10 -16.40
CA ARG A 15 12.02 22.16 -17.41
C ARG A 15 12.70 20.80 -17.28
N LEU A 16 14.00 20.76 -16.99
CA LEU A 16 14.72 19.52 -16.76
C LEU A 16 14.17 18.73 -15.57
N TYR A 17 13.76 19.40 -14.47
CA TYR A 17 13.10 18.73 -13.34
C TYR A 17 11.78 18.07 -13.73
N TYR A 18 10.97 18.73 -14.57
CA TYR A 18 9.76 18.11 -15.11
C TYR A 18 10.09 16.88 -15.96
N ILE A 19 11.10 16.98 -16.83
CA ILE A 19 11.55 15.86 -17.66
C ILE A 19 12.05 14.69 -16.79
N GLN A 20 12.83 14.98 -15.76
CA GLN A 20 13.28 13.98 -14.79
C GLN A 20 12.10 13.26 -14.13
N LEU A 21 11.05 13.98 -13.70
CA LEU A 21 9.85 13.36 -13.14
C LEU A 21 9.21 12.34 -14.11
N VAL A 22 8.87 12.77 -15.33
CA VAL A 22 8.17 11.89 -16.28
C VAL A 22 9.05 10.71 -16.73
N MET A 23 10.36 10.93 -16.89
CA MET A 23 11.31 9.84 -17.20
C MET A 23 11.47 8.86 -16.04
N SER A 24 11.35 9.33 -14.79
CA SER A 24 11.41 8.47 -13.59
C SER A 24 10.15 7.63 -13.44
N LEU A 25 8.99 8.14 -13.87
CA LEU A 25 7.72 7.41 -13.87
C LEU A 25 7.60 6.41 -15.02
N THR A 26 8.43 6.56 -16.06
CA THR A 26 8.36 5.75 -17.26
C THR A 26 8.96 4.34 -17.02
N PRO A 27 8.33 3.24 -17.47
CA PRO A 27 8.94 1.91 -17.39
C PRO A 27 10.15 1.72 -18.32
N LYS A 28 11.03 0.75 -18.02
CA LYS A 28 12.31 0.50 -18.76
C LYS A 28 12.16 0.42 -20.28
N GLY A 29 11.06 -0.14 -20.78
CA GLY A 29 10.82 -0.31 -22.22
C GLY A 29 10.47 0.96 -23.01
N HIS A 30 10.29 2.10 -22.34
CA HIS A 30 9.82 3.35 -22.95
C HIS A 30 10.79 4.52 -22.75
N GLY A 31 12.09 4.22 -22.59
CA GLY A 31 13.15 5.24 -22.46
C GLY A 31 13.24 5.87 -21.08
N SER A 32 13.19 5.06 -20.00
CA SER A 32 13.22 5.59 -18.64
C SER A 32 14.61 5.89 -18.10
N LEU A 33 14.69 6.56 -16.94
CA LEU A 33 15.95 6.76 -16.19
C LEU A 33 16.61 5.47 -15.67
N ILE A 34 16.01 4.30 -15.93
CA ILE A 34 16.64 3.00 -15.64
C ILE A 34 17.78 2.74 -16.63
N ASP A 35 17.70 3.28 -17.85
CA ASP A 35 18.81 3.21 -18.79
C ASP A 35 19.96 4.10 -18.32
N LYS A 36 21.13 3.48 -18.10
CA LYS A 36 22.32 4.16 -17.57
C LYS A 36 22.79 5.29 -18.48
N SER A 37 22.71 5.11 -19.80
CA SER A 37 23.15 6.12 -20.77
C SER A 37 22.23 7.34 -20.74
N VAL A 38 20.92 7.10 -20.69
CA VAL A 38 19.89 8.15 -20.60
C VAL A 38 20.00 8.89 -19.27
N LYS A 39 20.16 8.15 -18.16
CA LYS A 39 20.37 8.72 -16.83
C LYS A 39 21.60 9.61 -16.79
N GLN A 40 22.72 9.14 -17.32
CA GLN A 40 23.96 9.92 -17.35
C GLN A 40 23.81 11.19 -18.18
N ALA A 41 23.19 11.12 -19.37
CA ALA A 41 22.96 12.28 -20.21
C ALA A 41 22.11 13.37 -19.52
N ILE A 42 21.09 12.97 -18.74
CA ILE A 42 20.25 13.88 -17.96
C ILE A 42 21.02 14.51 -16.79
N ILE A 43 21.90 13.74 -16.12
CA ILE A 43 22.78 14.25 -15.08
C ILE A 43 23.76 15.26 -15.67
N ASP A 44 24.45 14.89 -16.76
CA ASP A 44 25.43 15.73 -17.44
C ASP A 44 24.81 17.06 -17.93
N LEU A 45 23.58 17.02 -18.45
CA LEU A 45 22.84 18.22 -18.84
C LEU A 45 22.53 19.11 -17.62
N GLY A 46 22.10 18.50 -16.51
CA GLY A 46 21.84 19.23 -15.27
C GLY A 46 23.10 19.88 -14.69
N ASP A 47 24.22 19.17 -14.71
CA ASP A 47 25.50 19.67 -14.22
C ASP A 47 26.07 20.75 -15.15
N PHE A 48 25.91 20.60 -16.46
CA PHE A 48 26.22 21.65 -17.43
C PHE A 48 25.41 22.92 -17.13
N LEU A 49 24.08 22.82 -17.02
CA LEU A 49 23.22 24.00 -16.76
C LEU A 49 23.56 24.71 -15.46
N LYS A 50 23.99 23.98 -14.42
CA LYS A 50 24.41 24.57 -13.14
C LYS A 50 25.77 25.26 -13.22
N ASN A 51 26.73 24.65 -13.91
CA ASN A 51 28.15 25.02 -13.77
C ASN A 51 28.75 25.73 -15.00
N CYS A 52 28.07 25.76 -16.14
CA CYS A 52 28.58 26.41 -17.35
C CYS A 52 28.70 27.93 -17.21
N SER A 53 29.60 28.51 -17.99
CA SER A 53 29.68 29.97 -18.15
C SER A 53 28.53 30.51 -19.01
N ASP A 54 28.24 31.80 -18.88
CA ASP A 54 27.16 32.44 -19.65
C ASP A 54 27.42 32.40 -21.17
N GLN A 55 28.69 32.46 -21.59
CA GLN A 55 29.07 32.33 -23.00
C GLN A 55 28.77 30.92 -23.54
N GLU A 56 29.14 29.88 -22.79
CA GLU A 56 28.86 28.50 -23.20
C GLU A 56 27.36 28.20 -23.25
N LEU A 57 26.60 28.76 -22.30
CA LEU A 57 25.15 28.61 -22.26
C LEU A 57 24.48 29.26 -23.47
N ASP A 58 24.91 30.47 -23.84
CA ASP A 58 24.38 31.18 -25.01
C ASP A 58 24.73 30.45 -26.32
N MET A 59 25.95 29.91 -26.46
CA MET A 59 26.36 29.11 -27.62
C MET A 59 25.54 27.82 -27.80
N LYS A 60 25.06 27.21 -26.71
CA LYS A 60 24.28 25.95 -26.75
C LYS A 60 22.78 26.15 -26.59
N ARG A 61 22.31 27.40 -26.50
CA ARG A 61 20.94 27.78 -26.12
C ARG A 61 19.87 27.04 -26.91
N ASP A 62 19.96 27.11 -28.25
CA ASP A 62 18.98 26.52 -29.14
C ASP A 62 18.99 24.99 -29.07
N SER A 63 20.19 24.39 -29.00
CA SER A 63 20.34 22.93 -28.92
C SER A 63 19.75 22.34 -27.62
N ILE A 64 19.89 23.04 -26.49
CA ILE A 64 19.33 22.63 -25.21
C ILE A 64 17.81 22.74 -25.25
N ASN A 65 17.29 23.86 -25.76
CA ASN A 65 15.86 24.06 -25.87
C ASN A 65 15.21 23.01 -26.79
N GLU A 66 15.82 22.73 -27.95
CA GLU A 66 15.36 21.70 -28.89
C GLU A 66 15.36 20.32 -28.24
N LEU A 67 16.43 19.95 -27.52
CA LEU A 67 16.51 18.68 -26.80
C LEU A 67 15.38 18.54 -25.77
N LEU A 68 15.15 19.55 -24.92
CA LEU A 68 14.11 19.50 -23.90
C LEU A 68 12.70 19.46 -24.51
N VAL A 69 12.47 20.17 -25.62
CA VAL A 69 11.21 20.11 -26.37
C VAL A 69 10.98 18.72 -26.97
N ASN A 70 12.01 18.10 -27.52
CA ASN A 70 11.94 16.75 -28.06
C ASN A 70 11.62 15.72 -26.97
N LEU A 71 12.32 15.79 -25.83
CA LEU A 71 12.04 14.93 -24.67
C LEU A 71 10.59 15.12 -24.19
N TYR A 72 10.12 16.36 -24.05
CA TYR A 72 8.73 16.63 -23.70
C TYR A 72 7.75 15.98 -24.69
N ASN A 73 7.98 16.16 -25.99
CA ASN A 73 7.14 15.59 -27.03
C ASN A 73 7.12 14.06 -27.01
N ASN A 74 8.20 13.41 -26.56
CA ASN A 74 8.26 11.96 -26.41
C ASN A 74 7.48 11.47 -25.19
N TYR A 75 7.50 12.19 -24.06
CA TYR A 75 6.80 11.73 -22.84
C TYR A 75 5.36 12.21 -22.73
N LYS A 76 4.94 13.25 -23.46
CA LYS A 76 3.55 13.74 -23.42
C LYS A 76 2.51 12.70 -23.86
N GLN A 77 2.93 11.67 -24.60
CA GLN A 77 2.08 10.55 -25.01
C GLN A 77 1.77 9.57 -23.85
N TYR A 78 2.55 9.63 -22.77
CA TYR A 78 2.37 8.81 -21.57
C TYR A 78 1.86 9.63 -20.38
N PHE A 79 2.32 10.87 -20.25
CA PHE A 79 1.99 11.78 -19.15
C PHE A 79 1.66 13.16 -19.70
N LYS A 80 0.38 13.52 -19.71
CA LYS A 80 -0.05 14.85 -20.16
C LYS A 80 -0.14 15.79 -18.94
N PRO A 81 0.45 16.99 -18.99
CA PRO A 81 0.42 17.90 -17.84
C PRO A 81 -0.97 18.55 -17.66
N LYS A 82 -1.53 18.48 -16.44
CA LYS A 82 -2.74 19.22 -16.02
C LYS A 82 -2.43 20.65 -15.58
N LYS A 83 -1.18 20.91 -15.16
CA LYS A 83 -0.66 22.22 -14.76
C LYS A 83 0.52 22.61 -15.66
N GLY A 84 0.93 23.88 -15.65
CA GLY A 84 2.09 24.32 -16.43
C GLY A 84 3.36 23.53 -16.06
N MET A 85 4.11 23.06 -17.06
CA MET A 85 5.31 22.22 -16.86
C MET A 85 6.31 22.83 -15.88
N LYS A 86 6.52 24.15 -15.97
CA LYS A 86 7.44 24.86 -15.07
C LYS A 86 7.04 24.73 -13.61
N ARG A 87 5.74 24.86 -13.34
CA ARG A 87 5.18 24.70 -11.99
C ARG A 87 5.38 23.27 -11.48
N ILE A 88 5.12 22.28 -12.32
CA ILE A 88 5.30 20.87 -11.95
C ILE A 88 6.78 20.58 -11.67
N GLY A 89 7.70 21.07 -12.52
CA GLY A 89 9.14 20.91 -12.33
C GLY A 89 9.65 21.53 -11.02
N LEU A 90 9.19 22.74 -10.68
CA LEU A 90 9.50 23.39 -9.40
C LEU A 90 8.97 22.58 -8.21
N GLU A 91 7.69 22.20 -8.24
CA GLU A 91 7.07 21.44 -7.16
C GLU A 91 7.73 20.05 -6.98
N PHE A 92 8.17 19.41 -8.06
CA PHE A 92 8.93 18.16 -8.01
C PHE A 92 10.32 18.34 -7.40
N ASN A 93 11.04 19.40 -7.77
CA ASN A 93 12.36 19.69 -7.21
C ASN A 93 12.27 19.94 -5.69
N GLU A 94 11.25 20.65 -5.22
CA GLU A 94 11.02 20.85 -3.79
C GLU A 94 10.64 19.55 -3.07
N LEU A 95 9.83 18.69 -3.69
CA LEU A 95 9.56 17.36 -3.18
C LEU A 95 10.84 16.52 -3.05
N PHE A 96 11.72 16.57 -4.05
CA PHE A 96 12.98 15.83 -4.05
C PHE A 96 13.97 16.35 -2.99
N LYS A 97 14.06 17.67 -2.79
CA LYS A 97 14.90 18.27 -1.74
C LYS A 97 14.43 17.94 -0.33
N SER A 98 13.12 17.92 -0.12
CA SER A 98 12.51 17.64 1.18
C SER A 98 12.51 16.15 1.55
N ASN A 99 12.71 15.27 0.57
CA ASN A 99 12.67 13.83 0.77
C ASN A 99 13.75 13.11 -0.06
N GLN A 100 14.88 12.83 0.59
CA GLN A 100 16.02 12.18 -0.06
C GLN A 100 15.73 10.72 -0.49
N ASP A 101 14.69 10.10 0.06
CA ASP A 101 14.34 8.70 -0.19
C ASP A 101 13.23 8.53 -1.25
N LEU A 102 12.95 9.56 -2.05
CA LEU A 102 11.85 9.54 -3.03
C LEU A 102 11.92 8.37 -4.02
N TYR A 103 13.14 7.94 -4.39
CA TYR A 103 13.34 6.77 -5.27
C TYR A 103 13.14 5.42 -4.57
N LEU A 104 13.18 5.38 -3.24
CA LEU A 104 12.91 4.18 -2.44
C LEU A 104 11.41 4.07 -2.12
N ILE A 105 10.78 5.18 -1.75
CA ILE A 105 9.41 5.18 -1.22
C ILE A 105 8.35 5.52 -2.27
N GLY A 106 8.72 6.21 -3.36
CA GLY A 106 7.80 6.67 -4.40
C GLY A 106 7.11 8.01 -4.11
N ILE A 107 6.28 8.45 -5.06
CA ILE A 107 5.52 9.71 -5.00
C ILE A 107 4.05 9.40 -4.73
N GLU A 108 3.39 10.19 -3.90
CA GLU A 108 1.95 10.04 -3.65
C GLU A 108 1.13 10.21 -4.92
N TYR A 109 0.20 9.29 -5.15
CA TYR A 109 -0.66 9.29 -6.32
C TYR A 109 -1.50 10.56 -6.39
N GLY A 110 -2.05 11.04 -5.28
CA GLY A 110 -2.80 12.30 -5.23
C GLY A 110 -1.97 13.51 -5.66
N TRP A 111 -0.66 13.53 -5.33
CA TRP A 111 0.24 14.57 -5.82
C TRP A 111 0.39 14.49 -7.34
N LEU A 112 0.57 13.28 -7.88
CA LEU A 112 0.71 13.06 -9.32
C LEU A 112 -0.59 13.37 -10.08
N ASP A 113 -1.73 12.88 -9.60
CA ASP A 113 -3.04 13.06 -10.21
C ASP A 113 -3.44 14.54 -10.26
N GLU A 114 -3.09 15.36 -9.28
CA GLU A 114 -3.32 16.81 -9.36
C GLU A 114 -2.48 17.52 -10.46
N ARG A 115 -1.49 16.85 -11.06
CA ARG A 115 -0.46 17.45 -11.93
C ARG A 115 -0.37 16.82 -13.31
N LEU A 116 -0.69 15.54 -13.43
CA LEU A 116 -0.52 14.74 -14.64
C LEU A 116 -1.79 13.93 -14.93
N ASP A 117 -2.17 13.84 -16.19
CA ASP A 117 -3.02 12.78 -16.71
C ASP A 117 -2.13 11.59 -17.06
N PHE A 118 -2.41 10.44 -16.45
CA PHE A 118 -1.76 9.18 -16.78
C PHE A 118 -2.44 8.57 -18.00
N LEU A 119 -1.71 8.49 -19.12
CA LEU A 119 -2.17 7.79 -20.32
C LEU A 119 -1.79 6.29 -20.29
N ILE A 120 -1.02 5.87 -19.28
CA ILE A 120 -0.73 4.46 -18.97
C ILE A 120 -1.76 3.98 -17.93
N PRO A 121 -2.48 2.85 -18.14
CA PRO A 121 -3.66 2.48 -17.34
C PRO A 121 -3.37 2.11 -15.87
N LEU A 122 -3.60 3.02 -14.93
CA LEU A 122 -3.60 2.72 -13.49
C LEU A 122 -4.95 2.14 -13.05
N PRO A 123 -4.99 1.39 -11.92
CA PRO A 123 -6.26 0.96 -11.31
C PRO A 123 -7.20 2.16 -11.08
N GLU A 124 -8.47 2.04 -11.49
CA GLU A 124 -9.41 3.18 -11.48
C GLU A 124 -9.68 3.74 -10.06
N ASN A 125 -9.68 2.86 -9.06
CA ASN A 125 -10.02 3.17 -7.67
C ASN A 125 -8.79 3.26 -6.76
N LEU A 126 -7.66 3.72 -7.31
CA LEU A 126 -6.42 3.88 -6.56
C LEU A 126 -6.50 5.01 -5.51
N PRO A 127 -6.22 4.76 -4.23
CA PRO A 127 -6.26 5.81 -3.20
C PRO A 127 -5.20 6.91 -3.40
N TYR A 128 -5.50 8.15 -3.04
CA TYR A 128 -4.59 9.30 -3.20
C TYR A 128 -3.28 9.17 -2.41
N HIS A 129 -3.29 8.44 -1.30
CA HIS A 129 -2.09 8.23 -0.47
C HIS A 129 -1.22 7.06 -0.95
N THR A 130 -1.64 6.33 -1.99
CA THR A 130 -0.82 5.31 -2.65
C THR A 130 0.51 5.91 -3.08
N LYS A 131 1.62 5.21 -2.87
CA LYS A 131 2.91 5.58 -3.45
C LYS A 131 3.10 4.91 -4.81
N ILE A 132 3.39 5.72 -5.82
CA ILE A 132 3.82 5.28 -7.14
C ILE A 132 5.35 5.29 -7.17
N GLY A 133 5.92 4.12 -7.39
CA GLY A 133 7.37 3.97 -7.52
C GLY A 133 7.91 4.70 -8.75
N ILE A 134 9.18 5.10 -8.63
CA ILE A 134 9.93 5.80 -9.68
C ILE A 134 11.29 5.12 -9.91
N GLY A 135 11.93 5.35 -11.05
CA GLY A 135 13.21 4.72 -11.40
C GLY A 135 13.04 3.21 -11.56
N HIS A 136 13.82 2.40 -10.83
CA HIS A 136 13.74 0.93 -10.90
C HIS A 136 12.37 0.36 -10.48
N HIS A 137 11.62 1.11 -9.69
CA HIS A 137 10.28 0.76 -9.24
C HIS A 137 9.20 1.52 -10.01
N ALA A 138 9.55 2.13 -11.16
CA ALA A 138 8.59 2.85 -11.99
C ALA A 138 7.32 2.02 -12.19
N TYR A 139 6.17 2.63 -11.87
CA TYR A 139 4.85 2.02 -12.01
C TYR A 139 4.48 0.96 -10.96
N CYS A 140 5.37 0.61 -10.04
CA CYS A 140 4.99 -0.19 -8.88
C CYS A 140 4.08 0.63 -7.97
N ILE A 141 3.00 -0.01 -7.51
CA ILE A 141 2.02 0.55 -6.60
C ILE A 141 2.33 0.02 -5.21
N ASN A 142 2.46 0.92 -4.23
CA ASN A 142 2.69 0.55 -2.84
C ASN A 142 1.69 1.28 -1.94
N ILE A 143 0.98 0.50 -1.12
CA ILE A 143 -0.02 0.99 -0.19
C ILE A 143 -0.12 0.06 1.01
N GLU A 144 -0.32 0.62 2.19
CA GLU A 144 -0.19 -0.08 3.47
C GLU A 144 -1.15 -1.27 3.60
N GLU A 145 -2.42 -1.14 3.19
CA GLU A 145 -3.35 -2.25 3.28
C GLU A 145 -3.01 -3.42 2.32
N GLU A 146 -2.39 -3.18 1.17
CA GLU A 146 -1.92 -4.25 0.26
C GLU A 146 -0.75 -5.01 0.89
N PHE A 147 0.16 -4.27 1.53
CA PHE A 147 1.27 -4.85 2.26
C PHE A 147 0.77 -5.75 3.41
N LEU A 148 -0.17 -5.24 4.22
CA LEU A 148 -0.70 -5.95 5.39
C LEU A 148 -1.50 -7.21 5.00
N ILE A 149 -2.34 -7.14 3.97
CA ILE A 149 -3.11 -8.33 3.54
C ILE A 149 -2.18 -9.41 2.97
N ARG A 150 -1.13 -9.02 2.25
CA ARG A 150 -0.15 -9.98 1.70
C ARG A 150 0.66 -10.66 2.79
N ASP A 151 1.05 -9.93 3.83
CA ASP A 151 1.70 -10.52 4.99
C ASP A 151 0.76 -11.47 5.74
N ALA A 152 -0.51 -11.09 5.92
CA ALA A 152 -1.49 -11.92 6.60
C ALA A 152 -1.71 -13.27 5.88
N PHE A 153 -1.90 -13.26 4.56
CA PHE A 153 -2.02 -14.49 3.77
C PHE A 153 -0.72 -15.30 3.72
N PHE A 154 0.44 -14.64 3.69
CA PHE A 154 1.72 -15.33 3.76
C PHE A 154 1.87 -16.09 5.09
N MET A 155 1.47 -15.50 6.21
CA MET A 155 1.46 -16.18 7.51
C MET A 155 0.47 -17.34 7.54
N LEU A 156 -0.74 -17.18 6.98
CA LEU A 156 -1.74 -18.25 6.87
C LEU A 156 -1.18 -19.47 6.12
N VAL A 157 -0.65 -19.25 4.91
CA VAL A 157 -0.11 -20.33 4.08
C VAL A 157 1.06 -21.04 4.77
N ASN A 158 1.93 -20.30 5.46
CA ASN A 158 3.01 -20.89 6.25
C ASN A 158 2.48 -21.74 7.41
N ALA A 159 1.49 -21.24 8.17
CA ALA A 159 0.86 -21.99 9.25
C ALA A 159 0.30 -23.32 8.73
N GLU A 160 -0.44 -23.29 7.62
CA GLU A 160 -1.00 -24.50 7.01
C GLU A 160 0.06 -25.48 6.50
N LYS A 161 1.14 -24.98 5.87
CA LYS A 161 2.24 -25.82 5.40
C LYS A 161 2.93 -26.54 6.56
N ILE A 162 3.20 -25.82 7.65
CA ILE A 162 3.83 -26.40 8.85
C ILE A 162 2.87 -27.38 9.53
N TYR A 163 1.58 -27.06 9.64
CA TYR A 163 0.57 -27.96 10.18
C TYR A 163 0.45 -29.26 9.37
N LYS A 164 0.43 -29.18 8.03
CA LYS A 164 0.44 -30.36 7.15
C LYS A 164 1.70 -31.21 7.37
N ARG A 165 2.89 -30.59 7.48
CA ARG A 165 4.15 -31.30 7.77
C ARG A 165 4.13 -32.01 9.12
N MET A 166 3.64 -31.35 10.16
CA MET A 166 3.48 -31.94 11.50
C MET A 166 2.60 -33.19 11.44
N HIS A 167 1.46 -33.13 10.75
CA HIS A 167 0.53 -34.26 10.61
C HIS A 167 1.09 -35.41 9.78
N LEU A 168 1.84 -35.11 8.71
CA LEU A 168 2.54 -36.14 7.94
C LEU A 168 3.58 -36.87 8.80
N LEU A 169 4.35 -36.13 9.60
CA LEU A 169 5.33 -36.73 10.50
C LEU A 169 4.66 -37.55 11.61
N ALA A 170 3.64 -37.01 12.27
CA ALA A 170 2.88 -37.74 13.29
C ALA A 170 2.24 -39.02 12.74
N SER A 171 1.72 -38.96 11.50
CA SER A 171 1.18 -40.13 10.82
C SER A 171 2.26 -41.18 10.57
N LYS A 172 3.47 -40.77 10.15
CA LYS A 172 4.61 -41.66 9.94
C LYS A 172 4.99 -42.41 11.23
N TYR A 173 5.13 -41.69 12.34
CA TYR A 173 5.44 -42.31 13.64
C TYR A 173 4.37 -43.34 14.04
N LYS A 174 3.09 -42.99 13.86
CA LYS A 174 1.98 -43.89 14.15
C LYS A 174 1.97 -45.13 13.24
N THR A 175 2.30 -44.99 11.95
CA THR A 175 2.33 -46.12 11.01
C THR A 175 3.53 -47.04 11.21
N GLU A 176 4.64 -46.48 11.67
CA GLU A 176 5.90 -47.21 11.92
C GLU A 176 6.03 -47.73 13.36
N ASP A 177 5.00 -47.53 14.20
CA ASP A 177 4.97 -47.89 15.63
C ASP A 177 6.18 -47.34 16.40
N LEU A 178 6.57 -46.10 16.07
CA LEU A 178 7.68 -45.38 16.69
C LEU A 178 7.18 -44.55 17.88
N ASP A 179 7.87 -44.68 19.01
CA ASP A 179 7.67 -43.84 20.18
C ASP A 179 8.51 -42.55 20.10
N ILE A 180 8.02 -41.49 20.74
CA ILE A 180 8.72 -40.20 20.85
C ILE A 180 9.57 -40.23 22.13
N ASP A 181 10.75 -40.83 22.02
CA ASP A 181 11.56 -41.16 23.18
C ASP A 181 12.75 -40.22 23.40
N SER A 182 13.26 -39.59 22.33
CA SER A 182 14.36 -38.64 22.44
C SER A 182 13.92 -37.22 22.76
N ASP A 183 14.78 -36.47 23.45
CA ASP A 183 14.56 -35.03 23.69
C ASP A 183 14.51 -34.25 22.37
N GLU A 184 15.28 -34.65 21.35
CA GLU A 184 15.29 -34.03 20.02
C GLU A 184 13.93 -34.17 19.30
N GLU A 185 13.29 -35.34 19.38
CA GLU A 185 11.97 -35.55 18.78
C GLU A 185 10.88 -34.76 19.51
N ARG A 186 10.94 -34.72 20.85
CA ARG A 186 10.03 -33.88 21.64
C ARG A 186 10.19 -32.40 21.32
N GLU A 187 11.43 -31.95 21.17
CA GLU A 187 11.75 -30.58 20.76
C GLU A 187 11.20 -30.30 19.35
N LEU A 188 11.34 -31.24 18.41
CA LEU A 188 10.81 -31.11 17.06
C LEU A 188 9.28 -30.90 17.06
N PHE A 189 8.51 -31.75 17.77
CA PHE A 189 7.06 -31.59 17.87
C PHE A 189 6.65 -30.32 18.62
N SER A 190 7.40 -29.94 19.66
CA SER A 190 7.21 -28.65 20.34
C SER A 190 7.42 -27.46 19.39
N ASN A 191 8.48 -27.51 18.57
CA ASN A 191 8.79 -26.48 17.57
C ASN A 191 7.72 -26.38 16.48
N PHE A 192 7.13 -27.49 16.05
CA PHE A 192 5.94 -27.48 15.17
C PHE A 192 4.79 -26.70 15.83
N ASN A 193 4.42 -27.04 17.07
CA ASN A 193 3.34 -26.38 17.80
C ASN A 193 3.59 -24.87 17.96
N GLN A 194 4.82 -24.49 18.32
CA GLN A 194 5.21 -23.09 18.50
C GLN A 194 5.19 -22.31 17.18
N THR A 195 5.67 -22.93 16.09
CA THR A 195 5.74 -22.30 14.77
C THR A 195 4.34 -22.09 14.18
N ILE A 196 3.45 -23.09 14.30
CA ILE A 196 2.04 -22.97 13.90
C ILE A 196 1.38 -21.86 14.70
N SER A 197 1.56 -21.84 16.03
CA SER A 197 1.02 -20.80 16.89
C SER A 197 1.54 -19.41 16.52
N THR A 198 2.82 -19.30 16.16
CA THR A 198 3.46 -18.04 15.77
C THR A 198 2.86 -17.49 14.49
N TYR A 199 2.82 -18.29 13.43
CA TYR A 199 2.24 -17.87 12.15
C TYR A 199 0.74 -17.60 12.27
N SER A 200 -0.03 -18.46 12.95
CA SER A 200 -1.46 -18.25 13.15
C SER A 200 -1.76 -16.98 13.95
N ARG A 201 -1.02 -16.73 15.04
CA ARG A 201 -1.20 -15.53 15.86
C ARG A 201 -0.81 -14.28 15.08
N LEU A 202 0.40 -14.22 14.52
CA LEU A 202 0.85 -13.04 13.77
C LEU A 202 -0.01 -12.78 12.53
N GLY A 203 -0.42 -13.81 11.81
CA GLY A 203 -1.33 -13.67 10.67
C GLY A 203 -2.69 -13.12 11.08
N LEU A 204 -3.25 -13.55 12.22
CA LEU A 204 -4.48 -12.98 12.77
C LEU A 204 -4.30 -11.48 13.09
N LEU A 205 -3.19 -11.10 13.72
CA LEU A 205 -2.88 -9.69 13.97
C LEU A 205 -2.80 -8.90 12.65
N SER A 206 -2.09 -9.43 11.64
CA SER A 206 -1.96 -8.80 10.33
C SER A 206 -3.30 -8.65 9.61
N PHE A 207 -4.20 -9.64 9.67
CA PHE A 207 -5.54 -9.54 9.10
C PHE A 207 -6.39 -8.45 9.79
N TYR A 208 -6.30 -8.34 11.11
CA TYR A 208 -6.99 -7.28 11.85
C TYR A 208 -6.40 -5.90 11.50
N SER A 209 -5.07 -5.78 11.45
CA SER A 209 -4.38 -4.56 11.05
C SER A 209 -4.71 -4.15 9.62
N PHE A 210 -4.84 -5.11 8.68
CA PHE A 210 -5.32 -4.86 7.33
C PHE A 210 -6.70 -4.19 7.34
N ILE A 211 -7.64 -4.68 8.15
CA ILE A 211 -8.99 -4.10 8.21
C ILE A 211 -8.98 -2.69 8.76
N GLU A 212 -8.21 -2.46 9.82
CA GLU A 212 -8.04 -1.12 10.38
C GLU A 212 -7.41 -0.16 9.37
N ALA A 213 -6.34 -0.58 8.68
CA ALA A 213 -5.68 0.20 7.63
C ALA A 213 -6.61 0.48 6.45
N PHE A 214 -7.33 -0.53 5.96
CA PHE A 214 -8.26 -0.40 4.83
C PHE A 214 -9.40 0.59 5.14
N ILE A 215 -10.01 0.50 6.32
CA ILE A 215 -11.07 1.44 6.74
C ILE A 215 -10.52 2.86 6.82
N ASN A 216 -9.34 3.03 7.43
CA ASN A 216 -8.67 4.34 7.52
C ASN A 216 -8.30 4.88 6.12
N SER A 217 -7.81 4.03 5.23
CA SER A 217 -7.45 4.34 3.84
C SER A 217 -8.65 4.89 3.06
N VAL A 218 -9.81 4.23 3.17
CA VAL A 218 -11.07 4.70 2.56
C VAL A 218 -11.47 6.08 3.08
N GLY A 219 -11.43 6.29 4.40
CA GLY A 219 -11.73 7.58 5.01
C GLY A 219 -10.78 8.68 4.53
N TYR A 220 -9.47 8.38 4.55
CA TYR A 220 -8.44 9.34 4.17
C TYR A 220 -8.48 9.71 2.70
N ASP A 221 -8.63 8.73 1.80
CA ASP A 221 -8.79 8.98 0.36
C ASP A 221 -9.98 9.90 0.08
N TYR A 222 -11.13 9.62 0.69
CA TYR A 222 -12.32 10.46 0.52
C TYR A 222 -12.08 11.88 1.04
N ALA A 223 -11.39 12.04 2.17
CA ALA A 223 -11.04 13.34 2.73
C ALA A 223 -10.14 14.15 1.78
N LEU A 224 -9.17 13.51 1.13
CA LEU A 224 -8.26 14.17 0.19
C LEU A 224 -8.98 14.58 -1.09
N ARG A 225 -9.81 13.70 -1.65
CA ARG A 225 -10.56 13.95 -2.89
C ARG A 225 -11.64 15.03 -2.73
N ASN A 226 -12.22 15.14 -1.54
CA ASN A 226 -13.34 16.04 -1.27
C ASN A 226 -12.99 17.20 -0.32
N LYS A 227 -11.71 17.57 -0.22
CA LYS A 227 -11.21 18.58 0.73
C LYS A 227 -11.97 19.92 0.72
N ASN A 228 -12.55 20.30 -0.42
CA ASN A 228 -13.29 21.56 -0.59
C ASN A 228 -14.80 21.44 -0.32
N HIS A 229 -15.33 20.23 -0.11
CA HIS A 229 -16.76 19.96 0.08
C HIS A 229 -17.09 19.41 1.48
N LEU A 230 -16.06 19.17 2.29
CA LEU A 230 -16.18 18.64 3.65
C LEU A 230 -16.13 19.77 4.67
N THR A 231 -16.93 19.64 5.72
CA THR A 231 -16.75 20.44 6.94
C THR A 231 -15.48 20.01 7.68
N ASP A 232 -14.91 20.90 8.51
CA ASP A 232 -13.73 20.57 9.33
C ASP A 232 -13.98 19.36 10.24
N SER A 233 -15.20 19.23 10.77
CA SER A 233 -15.63 18.11 11.60
C SER A 233 -15.66 16.79 10.83
N GLU A 234 -16.24 16.77 9.62
CA GLU A 234 -16.25 15.57 8.78
C GLU A 234 -14.85 15.17 8.34
N ARG A 235 -14.03 16.15 7.97
CA ARG A 235 -12.62 15.93 7.64
C ARG A 235 -11.85 15.35 8.82
N GLU A 236 -12.04 15.88 10.02
CA GLU A 236 -11.41 15.34 11.23
C GLU A 236 -11.80 13.87 11.47
N ILE A 237 -13.09 13.55 11.33
CA ILE A 237 -13.61 12.19 11.48
C ILE A 237 -12.99 11.25 10.45
N LEU A 238 -12.97 11.63 9.17
CA LEU A 238 -12.36 10.85 8.10
C LEU A 238 -10.84 10.65 8.28
N LEU A 239 -10.17 11.56 8.98
CA LEU A 239 -8.78 11.42 9.43
C LEU A 239 -8.62 10.58 10.70
N GLY A 240 -9.70 9.95 11.16
CA GLY A 240 -9.71 9.03 12.30
C GLY A 240 -9.67 9.72 13.65
N LYS A 241 -10.08 11.00 13.73
CA LYS A 241 -10.07 11.79 14.97
C LYS A 241 -11.40 12.46 15.24
N LYS A 242 -11.60 12.88 16.50
CA LYS A 242 -12.69 13.75 16.92
C LYS A 242 -12.22 14.58 18.12
N LYS A 243 -12.26 15.91 17.99
CA LYS A 243 -11.73 16.84 19.01
C LYS A 243 -10.29 16.49 19.41
N GLY A 244 -9.44 16.19 18.42
CA GLY A 244 -8.03 15.83 18.58
C GLY A 244 -7.74 14.40 19.06
N SER A 245 -8.76 13.64 19.49
CA SER A 245 -8.61 12.27 20.00
C SER A 245 -8.90 11.23 18.93
N TYR A 246 -8.19 10.10 18.94
CA TYR A 246 -8.49 8.98 18.05
C TYR A 246 -9.87 8.39 18.34
N ILE A 247 -10.63 8.09 17.28
CA ILE A 247 -11.91 7.38 17.37
C ILE A 247 -11.73 5.88 17.16
N SER A 248 -12.63 5.09 17.75
CA SER A 248 -12.61 3.64 17.65
C SER A 248 -12.96 3.15 16.23
N LEU A 249 -12.55 1.92 15.90
CA LEU A 249 -12.83 1.32 14.60
C LEU A 249 -14.35 1.17 14.36
N GLU A 250 -15.09 0.80 15.41
CA GLU A 250 -16.54 0.68 15.41
C GLU A 250 -17.22 2.02 15.05
N TYR A 251 -16.69 3.13 15.55
CA TYR A 251 -17.21 4.46 15.23
C TYR A 251 -16.88 4.87 13.79
N LYS A 252 -15.66 4.55 13.32
CA LYS A 252 -15.25 4.82 11.92
C LYS A 252 -16.14 4.08 10.93
N ILE A 253 -16.42 2.79 11.16
CA ILE A 253 -17.26 1.97 10.27
C ILE A 253 -18.60 2.66 10.02
N GLU A 254 -19.31 3.09 11.06
CA GLU A 254 -20.60 3.76 10.88
C GLU A 254 -20.46 5.17 10.29
N LYS A 255 -19.56 5.99 10.83
CA LYS A 255 -19.49 7.42 10.46
C LYS A 255 -18.93 7.65 9.07
N TYR A 256 -18.04 6.79 8.58
CA TYR A 256 -17.51 6.96 7.23
C TYR A 256 -18.62 6.76 6.19
N GLN A 257 -19.50 5.78 6.38
CA GLN A 257 -20.68 5.60 5.52
C GLN A 257 -21.58 6.84 5.53
N GLU A 258 -21.89 7.40 6.72
CA GLU A 258 -22.73 8.59 6.82
C GLU A 258 -22.12 9.81 6.10
N ILE A 259 -20.80 9.95 6.10
CA ILE A 259 -20.13 11.09 5.45
C ILE A 259 -20.01 10.85 3.94
N ILE A 260 -19.60 9.64 3.54
CA ILE A 260 -19.26 9.27 2.16
C ILE A 260 -20.51 9.10 1.29
N ARG A 261 -21.58 8.52 1.82
CA ARG A 261 -22.78 8.22 1.04
C ARG A 261 -23.61 9.48 0.80
N ASP A 262 -24.28 9.51 -0.35
CA ASP A 262 -25.18 10.61 -0.70
C ASP A 262 -26.42 10.64 0.21
N ASP A 263 -26.92 9.47 0.62
CA ASP A 263 -28.10 9.34 1.48
C ASP A 263 -27.83 9.56 2.98
N LYS A 264 -26.56 9.75 3.35
CA LYS A 264 -26.10 9.96 4.74
C LYS A 264 -26.50 8.86 5.73
N LYS A 265 -26.79 7.64 5.25
CA LYS A 265 -27.21 6.51 6.09
C LYS A 265 -26.06 5.54 6.33
N SER A 266 -25.89 5.11 7.58
CA SER A 266 -25.05 3.96 7.92
C SER A 266 -25.85 2.66 7.77
N ILE A 267 -25.37 1.76 6.91
CA ILE A 267 -25.94 0.42 6.67
C ILE A 267 -25.36 -0.57 7.68
N ILE A 268 -24.03 -0.55 7.85
CA ILE A 268 -23.35 -1.42 8.81
C ILE A 268 -23.42 -0.76 10.18
N LYS A 269 -24.03 -1.45 11.15
CA LYS A 269 -24.16 -1.04 12.54
C LYS A 269 -23.18 -1.78 13.42
N THR A 270 -22.33 -1.05 14.15
CA THR A 270 -21.25 -1.58 14.98
C THR A 270 -21.18 -0.93 16.37
N LEU A 271 -21.94 0.13 16.62
CA LEU A 271 -22.01 0.77 17.94
C LEU A 271 -23.01 0.08 18.88
N ASP A 272 -24.04 -0.57 18.34
CA ASP A 272 -24.98 -1.39 19.10
C ASP A 272 -24.73 -2.88 18.83
N MET A 273 -24.28 -3.60 19.86
CA MET A 273 -24.01 -5.04 19.82
C MET A 273 -25.22 -5.86 19.34
N ASN A 274 -26.45 -5.44 19.66
CA ASN A 274 -27.66 -6.17 19.25
C ASN A 274 -27.99 -6.00 17.75
N GLN A 275 -27.41 -4.98 17.11
CA GLN A 275 -27.59 -4.70 15.69
C GLN A 275 -26.39 -5.13 14.84
N MET A 276 -25.26 -5.44 15.50
CA MET A 276 -24.04 -5.87 14.85
C MET A 276 -24.21 -7.24 14.20
N LYS A 277 -23.84 -7.33 12.92
CA LYS A 277 -23.95 -8.54 12.11
C LYS A 277 -22.57 -9.05 11.72
N GLU A 278 -22.50 -10.31 11.32
CA GLU A 278 -21.30 -10.84 10.68
C GLU A 278 -20.98 -10.10 9.37
N PRO A 279 -19.70 -9.93 9.03
CA PRO A 279 -18.50 -10.44 9.72
C PRO A 279 -18.01 -9.57 10.89
N PHE A 280 -18.64 -8.40 11.11
CA PHE A 280 -18.18 -7.42 12.10
C PHE A 280 -18.35 -7.90 13.54
N LEU A 281 -19.39 -8.70 13.82
CA LEU A 281 -19.61 -9.29 15.15
C LEU A 281 -18.41 -10.10 15.61
N THR A 282 -18.00 -11.12 14.86
CA THR A 282 -16.85 -11.94 15.25
C THR A 282 -15.54 -11.15 15.19
N LEU A 283 -15.39 -10.25 14.22
CA LEU A 283 -14.17 -9.45 14.05
C LEU A 283 -13.91 -8.50 15.23
N LEU A 284 -14.94 -7.76 15.66
CA LEU A 284 -14.82 -6.71 16.68
C LEU A 284 -14.93 -7.25 18.12
N THR A 285 -15.41 -8.48 18.30
CA THR A 285 -15.48 -9.13 19.62
C THR A 285 -14.36 -10.14 19.80
N GLN A 286 -14.41 -11.26 19.10
CA GLN A 286 -13.51 -12.40 19.31
C GLN A 286 -12.10 -12.14 18.77
N ILE A 287 -11.99 -11.71 17.50
CA ILE A 287 -10.69 -11.52 16.85
C ILE A 287 -9.94 -10.36 17.50
N LYS A 288 -10.63 -9.24 17.75
CA LYS A 288 -10.09 -8.11 18.52
C LYS A 288 -9.61 -8.55 19.90
N GLY A 289 -10.38 -9.38 20.61
CA GLY A 289 -9.98 -9.92 21.92
C GLY A 289 -8.70 -10.75 21.87
N VAL A 290 -8.54 -11.60 20.84
CA VAL A 290 -7.30 -12.37 20.63
C VAL A 290 -6.11 -11.46 20.29
N ARG A 291 -6.34 -10.45 19.46
CA ARG A 291 -5.33 -9.43 19.12
C ARG A 291 -4.87 -8.70 20.38
N ASP A 292 -5.80 -8.15 21.16
CA ASP A 292 -5.51 -7.42 22.39
C ASP A 292 -4.77 -8.29 23.41
N SER A 293 -5.20 -9.55 23.58
CA SER A 293 -4.53 -10.51 24.48
C SER A 293 -3.14 -10.94 24.00
N SER A 294 -2.86 -10.78 22.70
CA SER A 294 -1.55 -11.07 22.11
C SER A 294 -0.57 -9.90 22.23
N VAL A 295 -1.04 -8.68 22.48
CA VAL A 295 -0.21 -7.45 22.55
C VAL A 295 -0.19 -6.80 23.93
N HIS A 296 -1.22 -7.02 24.75
CA HIS A 296 -1.39 -6.41 26.06
C HIS A 296 -1.55 -7.48 27.14
N TYR A 297 -0.94 -7.25 28.30
CA TYR A 297 -1.19 -8.08 29.48
C TYR A 297 -2.44 -7.57 30.21
N SER A 298 -3.49 -8.37 30.25
CA SER A 298 -4.73 -8.10 30.99
C SER A 298 -5.07 -9.29 31.92
N PRO A 299 -5.63 -9.04 33.13
CA PRO A 299 -6.08 -10.09 34.03
C PRO A 299 -7.27 -10.89 33.48
N VAL A 300 -8.07 -10.30 32.58
CA VAL A 300 -9.08 -10.99 31.78
C VAL A 300 -8.56 -11.01 30.35
N LYS A 301 -8.03 -12.16 29.90
CA LYS A 301 -7.40 -12.31 28.59
C LYS A 301 -7.96 -13.52 27.85
N GLU A 302 -8.15 -13.35 26.56
CA GLU A 302 -8.42 -14.46 25.64
C GLU A 302 -7.26 -15.46 25.70
N LYS A 303 -7.59 -16.74 25.57
CA LYS A 303 -6.58 -17.80 25.59
C LYS A 303 -5.73 -17.72 24.32
N ILE A 304 -4.45 -17.42 24.48
CA ILE A 304 -3.45 -17.42 23.39
C ILE A 304 -2.62 -18.71 23.34
N TRP A 305 -2.67 -19.54 24.39
CA TRP A 305 -2.16 -20.91 24.35
C TRP A 305 -3.24 -21.87 23.85
N ASN A 306 -3.33 -21.99 22.54
CA ASN A 306 -4.28 -22.87 21.85
C ASN A 306 -3.56 -24.04 21.20
N LYS A 307 -4.31 -25.12 20.95
CA LYS A 307 -3.80 -26.27 20.20
C LYS A 307 -3.56 -25.87 18.73
N PRO A 308 -2.67 -26.57 17.99
CA PRO A 308 -2.39 -26.24 16.60
C PRO A 308 -3.62 -26.22 15.69
N ASP A 309 -4.55 -27.16 15.85
CA ASP A 309 -5.80 -27.25 15.09
C ASP A 309 -6.74 -26.08 15.38
N GLU A 310 -6.84 -25.68 16.66
CA GLU A 310 -7.58 -24.47 17.07
C GLU A 310 -6.96 -23.22 16.44
N TRP A 311 -5.63 -23.11 16.42
CA TRP A 311 -4.93 -21.99 15.80
C TRP A 311 -5.14 -21.91 14.29
N ILE A 312 -5.07 -23.05 13.59
CA ILE A 312 -5.37 -23.13 12.16
C ILE A 312 -6.81 -22.73 11.87
N SER A 313 -7.77 -23.23 12.64
CA SER A 313 -9.18 -22.86 12.50
C SER A 313 -9.39 -21.36 12.70
N LYS A 314 -8.80 -20.78 13.75
CA LYS A 314 -8.89 -19.35 14.06
C LYS A 314 -8.34 -18.48 12.92
N ILE A 315 -7.12 -18.73 12.44
CA ILE A 315 -6.56 -17.90 11.37
C ILE A 315 -7.35 -18.04 10.06
N LYS A 316 -7.90 -19.22 9.75
CA LYS A 316 -8.77 -19.42 8.58
C LYS A 316 -10.04 -18.59 8.67
N ILE A 317 -10.75 -18.68 9.80
CA ILE A 317 -11.97 -17.90 10.04
C ILE A 317 -11.64 -16.41 9.96
N THR A 318 -10.57 -15.94 10.62
CA THR A 318 -10.12 -14.55 10.54
C THR A 318 -9.88 -14.12 9.10
N SER A 319 -9.17 -14.93 8.30
CA SER A 319 -8.85 -14.57 6.92
C SER A 319 -10.10 -14.36 6.06
N GLN A 320 -11.12 -15.21 6.24
CA GLN A 320 -12.38 -15.12 5.50
C GLN A 320 -13.19 -13.91 5.95
N LEU A 321 -13.36 -13.73 7.27
CA LEU A 321 -14.11 -12.62 7.84
C LEU A 321 -13.48 -11.27 7.54
N SER A 322 -12.15 -11.16 7.53
CA SER A 322 -11.46 -9.92 7.15
C SER A 322 -11.75 -9.55 5.69
N VAL A 323 -11.60 -10.50 4.75
CA VAL A 323 -11.91 -10.22 3.34
C VAL A 323 -13.38 -9.85 3.17
N GLU A 324 -14.30 -10.57 3.81
CA GLU A 324 -15.73 -10.28 3.77
C GLU A 324 -16.03 -8.89 4.36
N ALA A 325 -15.43 -8.53 5.49
CA ALA A 325 -15.63 -7.25 6.15
C ALA A 325 -15.17 -6.08 5.27
N ALA A 326 -14.02 -6.22 4.61
CA ALA A 326 -13.53 -5.24 3.65
C ALA A 326 -14.49 -5.07 2.46
N ILE A 327 -15.00 -6.17 1.90
CA ILE A 327 -15.98 -6.14 0.80
C ILE A 327 -17.27 -5.44 1.25
N GLN A 328 -17.84 -5.85 2.39
CA GLN A 328 -19.08 -5.26 2.89
C GLN A 328 -18.89 -3.77 3.21
N PHE A 329 -17.78 -3.39 3.84
CA PHE A 329 -17.48 -1.99 4.14
C PHE A 329 -17.32 -1.15 2.87
N TRP A 330 -16.58 -1.64 1.87
CA TRP A 330 -16.43 -0.96 0.59
C TRP A 330 -17.78 -0.74 -0.09
N ASN A 331 -18.58 -1.79 -0.21
CA ASN A 331 -19.90 -1.71 -0.85
C ASN A 331 -20.87 -0.81 -0.07
N ALA A 332 -20.74 -0.75 1.24
CA ALA A 332 -21.53 0.16 2.06
C ALA A 332 -21.15 1.63 1.80
N CYS A 333 -19.87 1.94 1.66
CA CYS A 333 -19.39 3.29 1.33
C CYS A 333 -19.66 3.66 -0.14
N TYR A 334 -19.47 2.73 -1.07
CA TYR A 334 -19.52 2.95 -2.52
C TYR A 334 -20.38 1.91 -3.26
N PRO A 335 -21.72 1.96 -3.11
CA PRO A 335 -22.62 0.90 -3.62
C PRO A 335 -22.64 0.76 -5.15
N GLN A 336 -22.16 1.76 -5.88
CA GLN A 336 -22.12 1.80 -7.35
C GLN A 336 -20.71 1.65 -7.91
N LYS A 337 -19.70 1.41 -7.07
CA LYS A 337 -18.31 1.23 -7.51
C LYS A 337 -17.90 -0.23 -7.46
N GLU A 338 -17.11 -0.64 -8.44
CA GLU A 338 -16.39 -1.90 -8.41
C GLU A 338 -15.42 -1.97 -7.21
N LEU A 339 -15.13 -3.20 -6.78
CA LEU A 339 -14.18 -3.48 -5.71
C LEU A 339 -12.76 -2.99 -6.04
N PRO A 340 -11.93 -2.65 -5.03
CA PRO A 340 -10.59 -2.10 -5.21
C PRO A 340 -9.71 -2.98 -6.09
N GLU A 341 -9.40 -2.54 -7.30
CA GLU A 341 -8.59 -3.30 -8.27
C GLU A 341 -7.15 -3.46 -7.80
N TYR A 342 -6.62 -2.43 -7.13
CA TYR A 342 -5.30 -2.45 -6.51
C TYR A 342 -5.17 -3.50 -5.39
N LEU A 343 -6.29 -3.99 -4.84
CA LEU A 343 -6.36 -5.11 -3.89
C LEU A 343 -6.89 -6.39 -4.53
N HIS A 344 -6.75 -6.54 -5.84
CA HIS A 344 -7.24 -7.68 -6.60
C HIS A 344 -8.74 -7.95 -6.39
N LYS A 345 -9.53 -6.87 -6.30
CA LYS A 345 -10.98 -6.93 -6.02
C LYS A 345 -11.32 -7.69 -4.74
N LEU A 346 -10.41 -7.66 -3.76
CA LEU A 346 -10.52 -8.40 -2.49
C LEU A 346 -10.80 -9.90 -2.69
N ASN A 347 -10.24 -10.50 -3.75
CA ASN A 347 -10.44 -11.91 -4.04
C ASN A 347 -9.57 -12.79 -3.14
N TYR A 348 -10.22 -13.58 -2.27
CA TYR A 348 -9.56 -14.47 -1.30
C TYR A 348 -8.57 -15.43 -1.98
N GLU A 349 -9.04 -16.20 -2.97
CA GLU A 349 -8.23 -17.21 -3.67
C GLU A 349 -7.03 -16.59 -4.38
N LYS A 350 -7.20 -15.38 -4.92
CA LYS A 350 -6.11 -14.64 -5.55
C LYS A 350 -5.02 -14.31 -4.53
N HIS A 351 -5.38 -13.74 -3.38
CA HIS A 351 -4.41 -13.41 -2.33
C HIS A 351 -3.72 -14.66 -1.76
N TYR A 352 -4.49 -15.72 -1.53
CA TYR A 352 -3.97 -17.02 -1.09
C TYR A 352 -2.96 -17.59 -2.10
N SER A 353 -3.31 -17.63 -3.40
CA SER A 353 -2.41 -18.14 -4.46
C SER A 353 -1.14 -17.30 -4.64
N ILE A 354 -1.21 -15.98 -4.41
CA ILE A 354 -0.03 -15.10 -4.43
C ILE A 354 0.91 -15.47 -3.27
N ALA A 355 0.37 -15.73 -2.08
CA ALA A 355 1.15 -16.14 -0.92
C ALA A 355 1.81 -17.52 -1.13
N GLU A 356 1.10 -18.49 -1.72
CA GLU A 356 1.67 -19.80 -2.07
C GLU A 356 2.83 -19.66 -3.06
N ARG A 357 2.65 -18.85 -4.11
CA ARG A 357 3.72 -18.59 -5.11
C ARG A 357 4.93 -17.91 -4.49
N ARG A 358 4.72 -16.93 -3.60
CA ARG A 358 5.82 -16.27 -2.88
C ARG A 358 6.63 -17.30 -2.09
N LEU A 359 5.94 -18.24 -1.43
CA LEU A 359 6.60 -19.27 -0.63
C LEU A 359 7.38 -20.28 -1.48
N SER A 360 6.89 -20.64 -2.68
CA SER A 360 7.61 -21.53 -3.59
C SER A 360 8.88 -20.87 -4.13
N MET A 361 8.78 -19.62 -4.59
CA MET A 361 9.93 -18.89 -5.15
C MET A 361 11.11 -18.73 -4.16
N ILE A 362 10.82 -18.60 -2.86
CA ILE A 362 11.85 -18.50 -1.81
C ILE A 362 12.40 -19.88 -1.44
N SER A 363 11.60 -20.94 -1.58
CA SER A 363 12.06 -22.30 -1.24
C SER A 363 12.99 -22.88 -2.33
N ASP A 364 12.90 -22.37 -3.56
CA ASP A 364 13.67 -22.79 -4.72
C ASP A 364 14.91 -21.90 -5.00
N SER A 365 15.13 -20.85 -4.17
CA SER A 365 16.28 -19.94 -4.21
C SER A 365 17.26 -20.22 -3.08
#